data_AF-A0A5E4MVX0-F1
#
_entry.id   AF-A0A5E4MVX0-F1
#
_cell.length_a   1.000
_cell.length_b   1.000
_cell.length_c   1.000
_cell.angle_alpha   90.00
_cell.angle_beta   90.00
_cell.angle_gamma   90.00
#
_symmetry.space_group_name_H-M   'P 1'
#
loop_
_entity.id
_entity.type
_entity.pdbx_description
1 polymer ?
#
loop_
_entity_poly.entity_id
_entity_poly.type
_entity_poly.pdbx_seq_one_letter_code
_entity_poly.pdbx_strand_id
1 'polypeptide(L)'
;MPKAKSSLSRRTSDYRRVQNTRLPETAEQRQNRLSKTARRNSTVRALEDSVQTELRLLQESVQIGDRITRELTVQRSTRLEPQRNNVIEATILTGPAVAEFAFIPRIPSISSDLTIELKRVQFPVRVSFAVTINKSHGQTFTCVGVDLRENCFSRGQPYVALSRIGNKL
;
A
#
# COMPACT_ATOMS: atom_id res chain seq x y z
N MET A 1 42.59 -9.51 -27.63
CA MET A 1 41.46 -8.66 -27.16
C MET A 1 40.28 -8.82 -28.12
N PRO A 2 39.25 -9.64 -27.82
CA PRO A 2 38.08 -9.75 -28.69
C PRO A 2 37.00 -8.73 -28.31
N LYS A 3 36.54 -8.00 -29.33
CA LYS A 3 35.55 -6.90 -29.24
C LYS A 3 34.15 -7.40 -28.88
N ALA A 4 33.47 -6.64 -28.01
CA ALA A 4 32.09 -6.85 -27.61
C ALA A 4 31.14 -6.86 -28.82
N LYS A 5 30.55 -8.02 -29.15
CA LYS A 5 29.40 -8.08 -30.06
C LYS A 5 28.22 -7.37 -29.38
N SER A 6 27.75 -6.29 -30.00
CA SER A 6 26.68 -5.42 -29.53
C SER A 6 25.40 -6.21 -29.22
N SER A 7 24.73 -5.86 -28.12
CA SER A 7 23.51 -6.51 -27.61
C SER A 7 22.38 -6.66 -28.63
N LEU A 8 22.32 -5.78 -29.63
CA LEU A 8 21.39 -5.84 -30.77
C LEU A 8 21.65 -7.02 -31.72
N SER A 9 22.91 -7.42 -31.91
CA SER A 9 23.28 -8.57 -32.75
C SER A 9 22.90 -9.91 -32.11
N ARG A 10 22.91 -10.00 -30.77
CA ARG A 10 22.45 -11.19 -30.03
C ARG A 10 20.93 -11.31 -30.08
N ARG A 11 20.19 -10.20 -29.89
CA ARG A 11 18.71 -10.19 -29.99
C ARG A 11 18.19 -10.64 -31.36
N THR A 12 18.86 -10.24 -32.44
CA THR A 12 18.45 -10.62 -33.81
C THR A 12 18.75 -12.08 -34.13
N SER A 13 19.83 -12.65 -33.60
CA SER A 13 20.10 -14.09 -33.72
C SER A 13 19.10 -14.94 -32.92
N ASP A 14 18.72 -14.49 -31.73
CA ASP A 14 17.78 -15.20 -30.86
C ASP A 14 16.37 -15.21 -31.47
N TYR A 15 15.93 -14.08 -32.06
CA TYR A 15 14.67 -14.01 -32.80
C TYR A 15 14.65 -14.96 -34.00
N ARG A 16 15.73 -15.00 -34.82
CA ARG A 16 15.83 -15.95 -35.94
C ARG A 16 15.87 -17.40 -35.48
N ARG A 17 16.52 -17.69 -34.34
CA ARG A 17 16.61 -19.05 -33.78
C ARG A 17 15.26 -19.56 -33.27
N VAL A 18 14.44 -18.69 -32.68
CA VAL A 18 13.06 -19.01 -32.23
C VAL A 18 12.08 -19.19 -33.40
N GLN A 19 12.33 -18.53 -34.53
CA GLN A 19 11.55 -18.70 -35.76
C GLN A 19 11.92 -20.01 -36.48
N ASN A 20 13.20 -20.37 -36.51
CA ASN A 20 13.71 -21.54 -37.25
C ASN A 20 13.57 -22.88 -36.52
N THR A 21 13.28 -22.91 -35.22
CA THR A 21 13.06 -24.15 -34.44
C THR A 21 11.61 -24.64 -34.43
N ARG A 22 10.69 -23.96 -35.12
CA ARG A 22 9.29 -24.38 -35.21
C ARG A 22 9.07 -25.25 -36.45
N LEU A 23 9.02 -26.56 -36.26
CA LEU A 23 8.38 -27.45 -37.23
C LEU A 23 6.93 -27.00 -37.47
N PRO A 24 6.35 -27.21 -38.66
CA PRO A 24 4.97 -26.81 -38.93
C PRO A 24 4.03 -27.56 -37.98
N GLU A 25 3.42 -26.81 -37.06
CA GLU A 25 2.48 -27.36 -36.07
C GLU A 25 1.16 -27.75 -36.74
N THR A 26 0.62 -28.91 -36.37
CA THR A 26 -0.72 -29.35 -36.81
C THR A 26 -1.81 -28.44 -36.25
N ALA A 27 -2.95 -28.34 -36.96
CA ALA A 27 -4.06 -27.46 -36.60
C ALA A 27 -4.56 -27.69 -35.15
N GLU A 28 -4.61 -28.95 -34.69
CA GLU A 28 -4.98 -29.29 -33.30
C GLU A 28 -3.94 -28.80 -32.28
N GLN A 29 -2.65 -28.95 -32.57
CA GLN A 29 -1.58 -28.48 -31.68
C GLN A 29 -1.60 -26.95 -31.55
N ARG A 30 -1.91 -26.26 -32.65
CA ARG A 30 -2.11 -24.81 -32.68
C ARG A 30 -3.31 -24.39 -31.83
N GLN A 31 -4.45 -25.09 -31.96
CA GLN A 31 -5.67 -24.81 -31.20
C GLN A 31 -5.46 -25.03 -29.69
N ASN A 32 -4.75 -26.09 -29.32
CA ASN A 32 -4.48 -26.46 -27.93
C ASN A 32 -3.46 -25.50 -27.26
N ARG A 33 -2.50 -24.96 -28.03
CA ARG A 33 -1.61 -23.89 -27.55
C ARG A 33 -2.39 -22.60 -27.35
N LEU A 34 -3.21 -22.20 -28.33
CA LEU A 34 -4.00 -20.97 -28.23
C LEU A 34 -4.98 -21.01 -27.06
N SER A 35 -5.62 -22.16 -26.81
CA SER A 35 -6.53 -22.32 -25.65
C SER A 35 -5.78 -22.26 -24.31
N LYS A 36 -4.58 -22.86 -24.20
CA LYS A 36 -3.72 -22.74 -23.01
C LYS A 36 -3.22 -21.32 -22.79
N THR A 37 -2.83 -20.61 -23.85
CA THR A 37 -2.42 -19.21 -23.79
C THR A 37 -3.59 -18.30 -23.42
N ALA A 38 -4.78 -18.55 -23.96
CA ALA A 38 -5.99 -17.81 -23.60
C ALA A 38 -6.35 -17.98 -22.11
N ARG A 39 -6.25 -19.20 -21.56
CA ARG A 39 -6.45 -19.48 -20.13
C ARG A 39 -5.42 -18.78 -19.23
N ARG A 40 -4.15 -18.77 -19.62
CA ARG A 40 -3.11 -18.02 -18.90
C ARG A 40 -3.36 -16.51 -18.95
N ASN A 41 -3.76 -16.00 -20.11
CA ASN A 41 -4.04 -14.58 -20.27
C ASN A 41 -5.30 -14.15 -19.51
N SER A 42 -6.32 -15.00 -19.37
CA SER A 42 -7.48 -14.69 -18.54
C SER A 42 -7.14 -14.64 -17.05
N THR A 43 -6.26 -15.52 -16.55
CA THR A 43 -5.80 -15.46 -15.15
C THR A 43 -4.95 -14.23 -14.87
N VAL A 44 -4.10 -13.83 -15.82
CA VAL A 44 -3.29 -12.62 -15.70
C VAL A 44 -4.17 -11.37 -15.70
N ARG A 45 -5.17 -11.29 -16.59
CA ARG A 45 -6.14 -10.18 -16.61
C ARG A 45 -6.95 -10.09 -15.32
N ALA A 46 -7.41 -11.21 -14.79
CA ALA A 46 -8.13 -11.21 -13.51
C ALA A 46 -7.26 -10.71 -12.34
N LEU A 47 -5.97 -11.05 -12.33
CA LEU A 47 -5.01 -10.52 -11.36
C LEU A 47 -4.74 -9.02 -11.58
N GLU A 48 -4.59 -8.58 -12.82
CA GLU A 48 -4.44 -7.16 -13.17
C GLU A 48 -5.66 -6.34 -12.75
N ASP A 49 -6.87 -6.83 -13.02
CA ASP A 49 -8.13 -6.19 -12.62
C ASP A 49 -8.27 -6.13 -11.09
N SER A 50 -7.87 -7.18 -10.38
CA SER A 50 -7.87 -7.19 -8.91
C SER A 50 -6.88 -6.16 -8.34
N VAL A 51 -5.66 -6.10 -8.88
CA VAL A 51 -4.64 -5.11 -8.46
C VAL A 51 -5.10 -3.69 -8.80
N GLN A 52 -5.74 -3.49 -9.95
CA GLN A 52 -6.27 -2.19 -10.35
C GLN A 52 -7.42 -1.74 -9.45
N THR A 53 -8.25 -2.68 -8.99
CA THR A 53 -9.34 -2.42 -8.04
C THR A 53 -8.77 -2.02 -6.67
N GLU A 54 -7.77 -2.73 -6.17
CA GLU A 54 -7.06 -2.37 -4.93
C GLU A 54 -6.43 -0.97 -5.03
N LEU A 55 -5.74 -0.66 -6.14
CA LEU A 55 -5.16 0.66 -6.36
C LEU A 55 -6.21 1.77 -6.38
N ARG A 56 -7.39 1.50 -6.94
CA ARG A 56 -8.51 2.45 -6.94
C ARG A 56 -9.05 2.70 -5.53
N LEU A 57 -9.28 1.64 -4.75
CA LEU A 57 -9.73 1.76 -3.35
C LEU A 57 -8.71 2.53 -2.50
N LEU A 58 -7.42 2.31 -2.74
CA LEU A 58 -6.33 3.04 -2.09
C LEU A 58 -6.35 4.52 -2.48
N GLN A 59 -6.55 4.86 -3.77
CA GLN A 59 -6.65 6.25 -4.21
C GLN A 59 -7.87 6.97 -3.63
N GLU A 60 -9.03 6.29 -3.58
CA GLU A 60 -10.26 6.86 -3.00
C GLU A 60 -10.09 7.15 -1.51
N SER A 61 -9.43 6.26 -0.77
CA SER A 61 -9.17 6.46 0.65
C SER A 61 -8.11 7.54 0.94
N VAL A 62 -7.13 7.77 0.05
CA VAL A 62 -6.24 8.96 0.12
C VAL A 62 -7.05 10.25 -0.01
N GLN A 63 -7.95 10.32 -0.99
CA GLN A 63 -8.78 11.50 -1.23
C GLN A 63 -9.70 11.80 -0.05
N ILE A 64 -10.27 10.76 0.57
CA ILE A 64 -11.08 10.88 1.79
C ILE A 64 -10.24 11.40 2.96
N GLY A 65 -9.03 10.86 3.15
CA GLY A 65 -8.11 11.30 4.20
C GLY A 65 -7.69 12.77 4.05
N ASP A 66 -7.40 13.21 2.83
CA ASP A 66 -7.09 14.61 2.51
C ASP A 66 -8.28 15.54 2.78
N ARG A 67 -9.49 15.11 2.43
CA ARG A 67 -10.71 15.87 2.65
C ARG A 67 -11.01 16.04 4.13
N ILE A 68 -10.93 14.97 4.92
CA ILE A 68 -11.08 15.00 6.39
C ILE A 68 -10.02 15.92 7.01
N THR A 69 -8.77 15.84 6.56
CA THR A 69 -7.68 16.66 7.09
C THR A 69 -7.90 18.16 6.81
N ARG A 70 -8.41 18.51 5.62
CA ARG A 70 -8.74 19.89 5.26
C ARG A 70 -9.92 20.41 6.08
N GLU A 71 -11.00 19.63 6.22
CA GLU A 71 -12.16 20.02 7.03
C GLU A 71 -11.77 20.26 8.51
N LEU A 72 -10.95 19.38 9.09
CA LEU A 72 -10.44 19.55 10.45
C LEU A 72 -9.45 20.73 10.61
N THR A 73 -8.77 21.13 9.53
CA THR A 73 -7.86 22.30 9.52
C THR A 73 -8.63 23.61 9.37
N VAL A 74 -9.65 23.62 8.52
CA VAL A 74 -10.55 24.78 8.31
C VAL A 74 -11.32 25.10 9.58
N GLN A 75 -11.85 24.09 10.27
CA GLN A 75 -12.53 24.25 11.57
C GLN A 75 -11.63 24.85 12.67
N ARG A 76 -10.30 24.68 12.60
CA ARG A 76 -9.36 25.31 13.54
C ARG A 76 -9.11 26.80 13.26
N SER A 77 -9.44 27.27 12.06
CA SER A 77 -9.10 28.61 11.57
C SER A 77 -10.25 29.62 11.75
N THR A 78 -11.48 29.15 11.95
CA THR A 78 -12.66 30.00 12.16
C THR A 78 -13.19 29.82 13.59
N ARG A 79 -12.98 30.84 14.43
CA ARG A 79 -13.65 31.14 15.72
C ARG A 79 -13.92 29.96 16.66
N LEU A 80 -13.29 30.00 17.84
CA LEU A 80 -13.48 29.09 18.98
C LEU A 80 -14.90 29.19 19.56
N GLU A 81 -15.89 28.65 18.86
CA GLU A 81 -17.13 28.23 19.50
C GLU A 81 -16.95 26.77 19.96
N PRO A 82 -17.34 26.41 21.19
CA PRO A 82 -17.37 25.02 21.64
C PRO A 82 -18.44 24.28 20.83
N GLN A 83 -18.05 23.79 19.65
CA GLN A 83 -18.92 23.07 18.74
C GLN A 83 -19.26 21.72 19.40
N ARG A 84 -20.55 21.49 19.59
CA ARG A 84 -21.11 20.55 20.57
C ARG A 84 -20.80 19.06 20.36
N ASN A 85 -20.12 18.68 19.28
CA ASN A 85 -19.84 17.27 18.99
C ASN A 85 -18.32 17.04 18.81
N ASN A 86 -17.59 17.02 19.93
CA ASN A 86 -16.14 16.76 20.02
C ASN A 86 -15.78 15.26 19.86
N VAL A 87 -16.50 14.54 19.00
CA VAL A 87 -16.43 13.08 18.85
C VAL A 87 -16.52 12.73 17.37
N ILE A 88 -15.65 11.83 16.91
CA ILE A 88 -15.77 11.22 15.59
C ILE A 88 -16.67 9.99 15.73
N GLU A 89 -17.75 9.94 14.96
CA GLU A 89 -18.55 8.74 14.76
C GLU A 89 -18.00 7.99 13.54
N ALA A 90 -17.65 6.72 13.73
CA ALA A 90 -17.10 5.87 12.69
C ALA A 90 -17.84 4.54 12.65
N THR A 91 -18.15 4.05 11.45
CA THR A 91 -18.70 2.70 11.27
C THR A 91 -17.55 1.71 11.10
N ILE A 92 -17.58 0.61 11.86
CA ILE A 92 -16.57 -0.44 11.78
C ILE A 92 -16.81 -1.27 10.52
N LEU A 93 -15.84 -1.29 9.61
CA LEU A 93 -15.96 -2.01 8.33
C LEU A 93 -15.46 -3.46 8.38
N THR A 94 -14.66 -3.82 9.39
CA THR A 94 -13.98 -5.11 9.47
C THR A 94 -13.81 -5.58 10.91
N GLY A 95 -13.80 -6.90 11.13
CA GLY A 95 -13.58 -7.51 12.45
C GLY A 95 -14.88 -7.96 13.13
N PRO A 96 -14.81 -8.36 14.42
CA PRO A 96 -15.95 -8.93 15.13
C PRO A 96 -17.16 -7.99 15.28
N ALA A 97 -16.92 -6.68 15.28
CA ALA A 97 -17.93 -5.64 15.50
C ALA A 97 -18.31 -4.91 14.19
N VAL A 98 -18.31 -5.62 13.05
CA VAL A 98 -18.62 -5.02 11.75
C VAL A 98 -20.04 -4.41 11.73
N ALA A 99 -20.18 -3.27 11.06
CA ALA A 99 -21.40 -2.45 10.97
C ALA A 99 -21.85 -1.78 12.29
N GLU A 100 -21.09 -1.91 13.38
CA GLU A 100 -21.33 -1.14 14.60
C GLU A 100 -20.73 0.28 14.53
N PHE A 101 -21.30 1.18 15.32
CA PHE A 101 -20.79 2.55 15.48
C PHE A 101 -19.75 2.61 16.61
N ALA A 102 -18.61 3.22 16.30
CA ALA A 102 -17.57 3.55 17.24
C ALA A 102 -17.48 5.07 17.40
N PHE A 103 -17.43 5.52 18.66
CA PHE A 103 -17.27 6.92 19.02
C PHE A 103 -15.83 7.17 19.48
N ILE A 104 -15.12 8.05 18.80
CA ILE A 104 -13.72 8.37 19.09
C ILE A 104 -13.64 9.80 19.64
N PRO A 105 -13.42 9.99 20.96
CA PRO A 105 -13.26 11.31 21.56
C PRO A 105 -11.84 11.88 21.34
N ARG A 106 -11.68 13.19 21.53
CA ARG A 106 -10.35 13.81 21.56
C ARG A 106 -9.65 13.47 22.88
N ILE A 107 -8.39 13.07 22.80
CA ILE A 107 -7.55 12.80 23.97
C ILE A 107 -6.60 13.99 24.19
N PRO A 108 -6.55 14.56 25.41
CA PRO A 108 -5.53 15.53 25.77
C PRO A 108 -4.19 14.81 26.04
N SER A 109 -3.13 15.31 25.44
CA SER A 109 -1.74 14.97 25.74
C SER A 109 -1.09 16.18 26.39
N ILE A 110 -0.60 16.02 27.61
CA ILE A 110 0.05 17.09 28.39
C ILE A 110 1.52 16.73 28.49
N SER A 111 2.41 17.64 28.12
CA SER A 111 3.85 17.48 28.36
C SER A 111 4.16 17.86 29.81
N SER A 112 4.57 16.89 30.64
CA SER A 112 4.93 17.11 32.04
C SER A 112 6.33 17.71 32.24
N ASP A 113 7.20 17.60 31.23
CA ASP A 113 8.64 17.78 31.41
C ASP A 113 9.13 19.17 30.96
N LEU A 114 8.21 20.10 30.68
CA LEU A 114 8.51 21.44 30.19
C LEU A 114 8.14 22.49 31.24
N THR A 115 8.94 23.55 31.34
CA THR A 115 8.68 24.70 32.23
C THR A 115 7.36 25.41 31.92
N ILE A 116 6.84 25.22 30.71
CA ILE A 116 5.50 25.65 30.28
C ILE A 116 4.72 24.39 29.93
N GLU A 117 3.56 24.20 30.58
CA GLU A 117 2.67 23.08 30.28
C GLU A 117 2.06 23.23 28.88
N LEU A 118 2.44 22.35 27.95
CA LEU A 118 1.80 22.25 26.65
C LEU A 118 0.73 21.17 26.66
N LYS A 119 -0.54 21.59 26.54
CA LYS A 119 -1.69 20.71 26.40
C LYS A 119 -2.12 20.62 24.94
N ARG A 120 -1.93 19.46 24.32
CA ARG A 120 -2.35 19.14 22.96
C ARG A 120 -3.59 18.24 22.98
N VAL A 121 -4.73 18.73 22.50
CA VAL A 121 -5.96 17.94 22.39
C VAL A 121 -6.13 17.47 20.95
N GLN A 122 -6.11 16.15 20.72
CA GLN A 122 -6.23 15.58 19.37
C GLN A 122 -7.07 14.30 19.36
N PHE A 123 -7.70 13.99 18.22
CA PHE A 123 -8.28 12.66 18.03
C PHE A 123 -7.16 11.62 17.90
N PRO A 124 -7.28 10.45 18.52
CA PRO A 124 -6.31 9.37 18.43
C PRO A 124 -6.43 8.58 17.11
N VAL A 125 -6.59 9.28 15.98
CA VAL A 125 -6.69 8.66 14.65
C VAL A 125 -5.67 9.27 13.70
N ARG A 126 -5.11 8.42 12.84
CA ARG A 126 -4.23 8.82 11.74
C ARG A 126 -4.51 7.92 10.55
N VAL A 127 -4.98 8.51 9.45
CA VAL A 127 -5.13 7.80 8.17
C VAL A 127 -3.74 7.65 7.56
N SER A 128 -3.32 6.43 7.21
CA SER A 128 -1.99 6.17 6.66
C SER A 128 -1.98 4.90 5.82
N PHE A 129 -1.50 4.99 4.57
CA PHE A 129 -1.22 3.82 3.71
C PHE A 129 0.17 3.25 3.94
N ALA A 130 1.12 4.15 4.18
CA ALA A 130 2.47 3.80 4.58
C ALA A 130 2.74 4.44 5.94
N VAL A 131 3.47 3.72 6.79
CA VAL A 131 3.91 4.19 8.10
C VAL A 131 5.44 4.07 8.12
N THR A 132 6.12 5.07 8.69
CA THR A 132 7.58 4.99 8.82
C THR A 132 7.95 3.96 9.90
N ILE A 133 9.13 3.34 9.77
CA ILE A 133 9.60 2.30 10.71
C ILE A 133 9.58 2.79 12.17
N ASN A 134 9.93 4.06 12.38
CA ASN A 134 9.89 4.66 13.72
C ASN A 134 8.46 4.76 14.27
N LYS A 135 7.49 5.05 13.41
CA LYS A 135 6.07 5.16 13.80
C LYS A 135 5.38 3.82 13.95
N SER A 136 5.90 2.75 13.34
CA SER A 136 5.45 1.37 13.54
C SER A 136 6.10 0.69 14.75
N HIS A 137 6.93 1.39 15.53
CA HIS A 137 7.60 0.79 16.67
C HIS A 137 6.59 0.32 17.72
N GLY A 138 6.70 -0.93 18.17
CA GLY A 138 5.78 -1.54 19.14
C GLY A 138 4.43 -1.98 18.57
N GLN A 139 4.23 -1.87 17.25
CA GLN A 139 3.00 -2.32 16.57
C GLN A 139 3.28 -3.58 15.75
N THR A 140 2.27 -4.44 15.64
CA THR A 140 2.32 -5.66 14.85
C THR A 140 1.23 -5.60 13.78
N PHE A 141 1.57 -5.94 12.55
CA PHE A 141 0.69 -5.92 11.40
C PHE A 141 0.58 -7.32 10.81
N THR A 142 -0.53 -7.61 10.13
CA THR A 142 -0.78 -8.90 9.47
C THR A 142 0.00 -9.04 8.17
N CYS A 143 0.04 -7.98 7.35
CA CYS A 143 0.79 -7.93 6.10
C CYS A 143 1.36 -6.52 5.90
N VAL A 144 2.65 -6.40 5.56
CA VAL A 144 3.35 -5.13 5.33
C VAL A 144 4.29 -5.26 4.14
N GLY A 145 4.24 -4.29 3.23
CA GLY A 145 5.30 -4.09 2.23
C GLY A 145 6.34 -3.11 2.76
N VAL A 146 7.63 -3.45 2.65
CA VAL A 146 8.73 -2.53 3.00
C VAL A 146 9.24 -1.87 1.73
N ASP A 147 9.14 -0.55 1.64
CA ASP A 147 9.67 0.24 0.53
C ASP A 147 11.18 0.47 0.71
N LEU A 148 11.98 -0.10 -0.20
CA LEU A 148 13.45 -0.03 -0.20
C LEU A 148 14.00 0.80 -1.36
N ARG A 149 13.19 1.64 -2.01
CA ARG A 149 13.61 2.42 -3.20
C ARG A 149 14.77 3.38 -2.93
N GLU A 150 14.93 3.83 -1.69
CA GLU A 150 16.05 4.67 -1.26
C GLU A 150 16.91 3.94 -0.20
N ASN A 151 18.24 4.10 -0.27
CA ASN A 151 19.22 3.51 0.66
C ASN A 151 19.23 4.24 2.02
N CYS A 152 18.07 4.35 2.68
CA CYS A 152 17.88 5.20 3.85
C CYS A 152 17.97 4.46 5.20
N PHE A 153 18.25 3.16 5.18
CA PHE A 153 18.25 2.36 6.41
C PHE A 153 19.58 2.45 7.14
N SER A 154 19.53 2.99 8.37
CA SER A 154 20.60 2.78 9.32
C SER A 154 20.67 1.31 9.76
N ARG A 155 21.82 0.88 10.30
CA ARG A 155 22.05 -0.50 10.76
C ARG A 155 20.88 -0.95 11.66
N GLY A 156 20.24 -2.06 11.30
CA GLY A 156 19.16 -2.68 12.08
C GLY A 156 17.74 -2.21 11.74
N GLN A 157 17.54 -1.14 10.97
CA GLN A 157 16.18 -0.73 10.58
C GLN A 157 15.41 -1.75 9.72
N PRO A 158 16.03 -2.47 8.77
CA PRO A 158 15.33 -3.50 8.01
C PRO A 158 14.85 -4.64 8.93
N TYR A 159 15.64 -5.00 9.93
CA TYR A 159 15.24 -5.97 10.95
C TYR A 159 14.04 -5.47 11.76
N VAL A 160 14.06 -4.21 12.19
CA VAL A 160 12.94 -3.58 12.91
C VAL A 160 11.68 -3.47 12.05
N ALA A 161 11.80 -3.35 10.73
CA ALA A 161 10.67 -3.34 9.81
C ALA A 161 10.07 -4.75 9.64
N LEU A 162 10.92 -5.74 9.37
CA LEU A 162 10.50 -7.12 9.13
C LEU A 162 9.95 -7.80 10.40
N SER A 163 10.43 -7.42 11.59
CA SER A 163 9.92 -7.93 12.86
C SER A 163 8.50 -7.49 13.20
N ARG A 164 7.90 -6.56 12.43
CA ARG A 164 6.52 -6.09 12.65
C ARG A 164 5.45 -7.02 12.07
N ILE A 165 5.82 -8.08 11.35
CA ILE A 165 4.87 -9.02 10.75
C ILE A 165 4.53 -10.11 11.76
N GLY A 166 3.25 -10.20 12.13
CA GLY A 166 2.78 -11.03 13.24
C GLY A 166 2.62 -12.51 12.95
N ASN A 167 2.59 -12.96 11.69
CA ASN A 167 2.45 -14.37 11.34
C ASN A 167 3.10 -14.69 9.98
N LYS A 168 3.71 -15.89 9.90
CA LYS A 168 4.13 -16.48 8.62
C LYS A 168 2.88 -16.95 7.86
N LEU A 169 2.80 -16.57 6.58
CA LEU A 169 1.99 -17.29 5.60
C LEU A 169 2.40 -18.77 5.55
#